data_AF-A0A6M0BGK6-F1
#
_entry.id   AF-A0A6M0BGK6-F1
#
_cell.length_a   1.000
_cell.length_b   1.000
_cell.length_c   1.000
_cell.angle_alpha   90.00
_cell.angle_beta   90.00
_cell.angle_gamma   90.00
#
_symmetry.space_group_name_H-M   'P 1'
#
loop_
_entity.id
_entity.type
_entity.pdbx_description
1 polymer ?
#
loop_
_entity_poly.entity_id
_entity_poly.type
_entity_poly.pdbx_seq_one_letter_code
_entity_poly.pdbx_strand_id
1 'polypeptide(L)'
;NWLETSTGNLWGWGDGQWWTPPVEAGILPGVMRSHLIEWLTCQNQRVREEPWSPELVRQLDAIAYTNCVVEVVPIHRVIQGNSERVYDPLHPVLQDLRQVHY
;
A
#
# COMPACT_ATOMS: atom_id res chain seq x y z
N ASN A 1 8.99 11.08 -4.07
CA ASN A 1 8.56 9.67 -4.22
C ASN A 1 8.12 9.17 -2.86
N TRP A 2 6.92 8.59 -2.78
CA TRP A 2 6.47 7.95 -1.54
C TRP A 2 7.10 6.56 -1.49
N LEU A 3 7.82 6.26 -0.40
CA LEU A 3 8.66 5.06 -0.29
C LEU A 3 8.13 4.14 0.83
N GLU A 4 8.15 4.62 2.06
CA GLU A 4 7.60 3.94 3.22
C GLU A 4 7.17 4.97 4.27
N THR A 5 6.45 4.52 5.29
CA THR A 5 6.26 5.29 6.53
C THR A 5 7.41 5.00 7.47
N SER A 6 7.54 5.76 8.57
CA SER A 6 8.57 5.51 9.59
C SER A 6 8.49 4.12 10.24
N THR A 7 7.38 3.41 10.07
CA THR A 7 7.14 2.13 10.76
C THR A 7 6.60 1.02 9.85
N GLY A 8 6.47 1.23 8.53
CA GLY A 8 5.82 0.25 7.67
C GLY A 8 5.80 0.60 6.18
N ASN A 9 5.60 -0.43 5.35
CA ASN A 9 5.62 -0.32 3.89
C ASN A 9 4.29 0.20 3.35
N LEU A 10 4.33 0.93 2.24
CA LEU A 10 3.14 1.51 1.59
C LEU A 10 2.46 0.54 0.62
N TRP A 11 1.15 0.64 0.57
CA TRP A 11 0.26 -0.12 -0.31
C TRP A 11 -0.77 0.79 -0.95
N GLY A 12 -1.01 0.59 -2.23
CA GLY A 12 -1.95 1.36 -3.01
C GLY A 12 -2.77 0.46 -3.91
N TRP A 13 -4.06 0.74 -4.00
CA TRP A 13 -4.95 0.11 -4.95
C TRP A 13 -5.37 1.12 -6.00
N GLY A 14 -5.33 0.73 -7.27
CA GLY A 14 -5.82 1.54 -8.38
C GLY A 14 -5.73 0.77 -9.68
N ASP A 15 -6.69 1.00 -10.57
CA ASP A 15 -6.80 0.33 -11.87
C ASP A 15 -6.82 -1.21 -11.76
N GLY A 16 -7.52 -1.73 -10.74
CA GLY A 16 -7.70 -3.17 -10.55
C GLY A 16 -6.45 -3.94 -10.10
N GLN A 17 -5.41 -3.26 -9.63
CA GLN A 17 -4.17 -3.90 -9.19
C GLN A 17 -3.55 -3.21 -7.96
N TRP A 18 -2.71 -3.97 -7.26
CA TRP A 18 -1.95 -3.50 -6.11
C TRP A 18 -0.61 -2.91 -6.53
N TRP A 19 -0.20 -1.87 -5.82
CA TRP A 19 1.06 -1.18 -5.97
C TRP A 19 1.76 -1.10 -4.62
N THR A 20 3.06 -1.34 -4.60
CA THR A 20 3.91 -1.10 -3.44
C THR A 20 5.29 -0.67 -3.92
N PRO A 21 6.00 0.25 -3.23
CA PRO A 21 7.35 0.62 -3.64
C PRO A 21 8.31 -0.58 -3.61
N PRO A 22 9.30 -0.65 -4.53
CA PRO A 22 10.26 -1.76 -4.62
C PRO A 22 11.31 -1.67 -3.52
N VAL A 23 11.85 -2.81 -3.08
CA VAL A 23 12.90 -2.86 -2.05
C VAL A 23 14.17 -2.13 -2.51
N GLU A 24 14.46 -2.18 -3.82
CA GLU A 24 15.57 -1.49 -4.47
C GLU A 24 15.51 0.04 -4.33
N ALA A 25 14.36 0.59 -3.95
CA ALA A 25 14.22 2.01 -3.61
C ALA A 25 14.74 2.37 -2.21
N GLY A 26 15.31 1.40 -1.48
CA GLY A 26 15.94 1.60 -0.17
C GLY A 26 14.98 1.49 1.02
N ILE A 27 13.81 0.88 0.84
CA ILE A 27 12.85 0.61 1.92
C ILE A 27 13.22 -0.65 2.68
N LEU A 28 12.70 -0.79 3.90
CA LEU A 28 12.85 -2.04 4.65
C LEU A 28 12.06 -3.18 3.96
N PRO A 29 12.67 -4.35 3.71
CA PRO A 29 11.97 -5.52 3.19
C PRO A 29 11.10 -6.14 4.31
N GLY A 30 9.98 -5.51 4.62
CA GLY A 30 9.11 -5.90 5.73
C GLY A 30 8.55 -7.31 5.55
N VAL A 31 8.62 -8.13 6.60
CA VAL A 31 8.09 -9.51 6.59
C VAL A 31 6.61 -9.53 6.22
N MET A 32 5.83 -8.61 6.81
CA MET A 32 4.43 -8.41 6.48
C MET A 32 4.21 -8.15 4.98
N ARG A 33 5.06 -7.32 4.38
CA ARG A 33 4.97 -6.99 2.96
C ARG A 33 5.17 -8.23 2.11
N SER A 34 6.21 -9.03 2.38
CA SER A 34 6.48 -10.26 1.64
C SER A 34 5.31 -11.23 1.69
N HIS A 35 4.74 -11.46 2.89
CA HIS A 35 3.57 -12.33 3.04
C HIS A 35 2.33 -11.83 2.28
N LEU A 36 2.09 -10.51 2.28
CA LEU A 36 0.97 -9.94 1.53
C LEU A 36 1.17 -10.09 0.02
N ILE A 37 2.38 -9.90 -0.50
CA ILE A 37 2.68 -10.12 -1.93
C ILE A 37 2.38 -11.57 -2.32
N GLU A 38 2.87 -12.53 -1.52
CA GLU A 38 2.62 -13.96 -1.75
C GLU A 38 1.13 -14.29 -1.72
N TRP A 39 0.42 -13.83 -0.67
CA TRP A 39 -1.01 -14.09 -0.49
C TRP A 39 -1.87 -13.49 -1.61
N LEU A 40 -1.57 -12.27 -2.05
CA LEU A 40 -2.24 -11.62 -3.19
C LEU A 40 -1.98 -12.40 -4.48
N THR A 41 -0.72 -12.79 -4.71
CA THR A 41 -0.34 -13.56 -5.89
C THR A 41 -1.05 -14.92 -5.94
N CYS A 42 -1.18 -15.61 -4.80
CA CYS A 42 -1.94 -16.86 -4.69
C CYS A 42 -3.43 -16.72 -5.06
N GLN A 43 -4.00 -15.52 -4.96
CA GLN A 43 -5.38 -15.22 -5.36
C GLN A 43 -5.49 -14.69 -6.80
N ASN A 44 -4.42 -14.80 -7.59
CA ASN A 44 -4.30 -14.20 -8.91
C ASN A 44 -4.49 -12.68 -8.92
N GLN A 45 -4.26 -12.00 -7.79
CA GLN A 45 -4.21 -10.54 -7.74
C GLN A 45 -2.86 -10.06 -8.25
N ARG A 46 -2.87 -8.98 -9.03
CA ARG A 46 -1.66 -8.41 -9.59
C ARG A 46 -1.04 -7.45 -8.58
N VAL A 47 0.24 -7.65 -8.28
CA VAL A 47 1.05 -6.74 -7.46
C VAL A 47 2.18 -6.15 -8.31
N ARG A 48 2.32 -4.83 -8.26
CA ARG A 48 3.36 -4.07 -8.93
C ARG A 48 4.31 -3.47 -7.90
N GLU A 49 5.55 -3.96 -7.92
CA GLU A 49 6.65 -3.43 -7.11
C GLU A 49 7.37 -2.33 -7.90
N GLU A 50 6.79 -1.13 -7.94
CA GLU A 50 7.27 -0.01 -8.76
C GLU A 50 7.31 1.30 -7.98
N PRO A 51 8.26 2.22 -8.27
CA PRO A 51 8.34 3.50 -7.57
C PRO A 51 7.07 4.33 -7.74
N TRP A 52 6.57 4.89 -6.64
CA TRP A 52 5.37 5.72 -6.69
C TRP A 52 5.68 7.13 -7.22
N SER A 53 5.38 7.32 -8.51
CA SER A 53 5.37 8.63 -9.14
C SER A 53 4.17 9.46 -8.65
N PRO A 54 4.27 10.80 -8.70
CA PRO A 54 3.12 11.65 -8.40
C PRO A 54 1.88 11.28 -9.22
N GLU A 55 2.05 10.91 -10.49
CA GLU A 55 1.01 10.49 -11.43
C GLU A 55 0.29 9.24 -10.93
N LEU A 56 1.05 8.19 -10.56
CA LEU A 56 0.49 6.96 -10.01
C LEU A 56 -0.33 7.27 -8.76
N VAL A 57 0.22 8.06 -7.84
CA VAL A 57 -0.46 8.40 -6.58
C VAL A 57 -1.79 9.13 -6.81
N ARG A 58 -1.97 9.85 -7.93
CA ARG A 58 -3.27 10.48 -8.28
C ARG A 58 -4.31 9.47 -8.76
N GLN A 59 -3.88 8.31 -9.24
CA GLN A 59 -4.73 7.26 -9.80
C GLN A 59 -5.10 6.19 -8.77
N LEU A 60 -4.48 6.22 -7.58
CA LEU A 60 -4.81 5.30 -6.50
C LEU A 60 -6.17 5.67 -5.90
N ASP A 61 -7.05 4.69 -5.80
CA ASP A 61 -8.38 4.80 -5.19
C ASP A 61 -8.29 4.68 -3.66
N ALA A 62 -7.35 3.87 -3.17
CA ALA A 62 -7.14 3.62 -1.75
C ALA A 62 -5.67 3.38 -1.44
N ILE A 63 -5.25 3.75 -0.23
CA ILE A 63 -3.88 3.53 0.26
C ILE A 63 -3.85 3.09 1.72
N ALA A 64 -2.81 2.34 2.08
CA ALA A 64 -2.56 1.87 3.43
C ALA A 64 -1.04 1.79 3.70
N TYR A 65 -0.67 1.61 4.96
CA TYR A 65 0.65 1.10 5.31
C TYR A 65 0.54 -0.21 6.10
N THR A 66 1.61 -1.00 6.08
CA THR A 66 1.63 -2.30 6.75
C THR A 66 2.89 -2.52 7.57
N ASN A 67 2.76 -3.17 8.72
CA ASN A 67 3.88 -3.70 9.49
C ASN A 67 3.47 -4.91 10.34
N CYS A 68 4.42 -5.56 11.00
CA CYS A 68 4.16 -6.79 11.76
C CYS A 68 3.43 -6.58 13.09
N VAL A 69 3.18 -5.33 13.51
CA VAL A 69 2.56 -5.00 14.81
C VAL A 69 1.10 -4.59 14.65
N VAL A 70 0.79 -3.80 13.62
CA VAL A 70 -0.54 -3.23 13.36
C VAL A 70 -1.18 -3.77 12.08
N GLU A 71 -0.53 -4.74 11.43
CA GLU A 71 -0.98 -5.41 10.21
C GLU A 71 -1.20 -4.46 9.04
N VAL A 72 -2.43 -4.05 8.76
CA VAL A 72 -2.82 -3.15 7.66
C VAL A 72 -3.57 -1.95 8.22
N VAL A 73 -3.04 -0.76 7.98
CA VAL A 73 -3.62 0.50 8.45
C VAL A 73 -4.00 1.39 7.25
N PRO A 74 -5.30 1.58 6.99
CA PRO A 74 -5.79 2.51 5.96
C PRO A 74 -5.34 3.94 6.20
N ILE A 75 -4.99 4.65 5.13
CA ILE A 75 -4.66 6.08 5.18
C ILE A 75 -5.80 6.87 4.57
N HIS A 76 -6.50 7.67 5.37
CA HIS A 76 -7.64 8.47 4.90
C HIS A 76 -7.24 9.85 4.38
N ARG A 77 -6.05 10.37 4.73
CA ARG A 77 -5.58 11.71 4.33
C ARG A 77 -4.07 11.78 4.22
N VAL A 78 -3.58 12.42 3.16
CA VAL A 78 -2.17 12.78 2.99
C VAL A 78 -2.06 14.29 2.83
N ILE A 79 -1.18 14.91 3.62
CA ILE A 79 -0.96 16.36 3.64
C ILE A 79 0.43 16.63 3.04
N GLN A 80 0.49 17.52 2.05
CA GLN A 80 1.73 17.94 1.40
C GLN A 80 1.75 19.47 1.23
N GLY A 81 2.40 20.17 2.17
CA GLY A 81 2.39 21.63 2.20
C GLY A 81 0.97 22.17 2.34
N ASN A 82 0.52 22.95 1.35
CA ASN A 82 -0.84 23.52 1.32
C ASN A 82 -1.86 22.65 0.56
N SER A 83 -1.47 21.45 0.11
CA SER A 83 -2.35 20.52 -0.58
C SER A 83 -2.68 19.33 0.31
N GLU A 84 -3.91 18.84 0.18
CA GLU A 84 -4.34 17.59 0.79
C GLU A 84 -4.94 16.65 -0.25
N ARG A 85 -4.77 15.36 -0.01
CA ARG A 85 -5.50 14.31 -0.71
C ARG A 85 -6.23 13.46 0.31
N VAL A 86 -7.49 13.16 0.01
CA VAL A 86 -8.35 12.31 0.82
C VAL A 86 -8.57 10.99 0.07
N TYR A 87 -8.50 9.89 0.80
CA TYR A 87 -8.78 8.55 0.32
C TYR A 87 -9.89 7.96 1.17
N ASP A 88 -10.67 7.03 0.61
CA ASP A 88 -11.68 6.31 1.38
C ASP A 88 -11.02 5.21 2.23
N PRO A 89 -10.96 5.34 3.58
CA PRO A 89 -10.37 4.31 4.42
C PRO A 89 -11.24 3.05 4.53
N LEU A 90 -12.50 3.11 4.09
CA LEU A 90 -13.44 1.99 4.09
C LEU A 90 -13.52 1.29 2.75
N HIS A 91 -12.67 1.66 1.78
CA HIS A 91 -12.65 1.05 0.46
C HIS A 91 -12.58 -0.48 0.57
N PRO A 92 -13.48 -1.25 -0.10
CA PRO A 92 -13.62 -2.70 0.10
C PRO A 92 -12.31 -3.47 -0.03
N VAL A 93 -11.45 -3.07 -0.98
CA VAL A 93 -10.14 -3.71 -1.21
C VAL A 93 -9.23 -3.70 0.03
N LEU A 94 -9.33 -2.68 0.90
CA LEU A 94 -8.54 -2.59 2.12
C LEU A 94 -9.12 -3.48 3.22
N GLN A 95 -10.42 -3.78 3.16
CA GLN A 95 -11.05 -4.75 4.05
C GLN A 95 -10.59 -6.17 3.68
N ASP A 96 -10.52 -6.48 2.39
CA ASP A 96 -10.00 -7.76 1.91
C ASP A 96 -8.54 -7.97 2.32
N LEU A 97 -7.71 -6.92 2.24
CA LEU A 97 -6.31 -6.97 2.67
C LEU A 97 -6.16 -7.20 4.19
N ARG A 98 -7.18 -6.86 5.00
CA ARG A 98 -7.20 -7.12 6.46
C ARG A 98 -7.69 -8.52 6.84
N GLN A 99 -8.20 -9.30 5.88
CA GLN A 99 -8.62 -10.68 6.12
C GLN A 99 -7.46 -11.68 6.01
N VAL A 100 -6.24 -11.21 5.75
CA VAL A 100 -5.05 -12.06 5.73
C VAL A 100 -4.78 -12.57 7.15
N HIS A 101 -4.93 -13.87 7.33
CA HIS A 101 -4.62 -14.56 8.58
C HIS A 101 -3.24 -15.23 8.48
N TYR A 102 -2.40 -15.03 9.49
CA TYR A 102 -1.05 -15.62 9.65
C TYR A 102 -1.11 -16.99 10.30
#